data_AF-A0A8C0N7I0-F1
#
_entry.id   AF-A0A8C0N7I0-F1
#
_cell.length_a   1.000
_cell.length_b   1.000
_cell.length_c   1.000
_cell.angle_alpha   90.00
_cell.angle_beta   90.00
_cell.angle_gamma   90.00
#
_symmetry.space_group_name_H-M   'P 1'
#
loop_
_entity.id
_entity.type
_entity.pdbx_description
1 polymer ?
#
loop_
_entity_poly.entity_id
_entity_poly.type
_entity_poly.pdbx_seq_one_letter_code
_entity_poly.pdbx_strand_id
1 'polypeptide(L)' 'MTLTRWTGMIIGSNGVVDPRAISVLAKWQDSYSIKVVLQDLRCLMMSKENLKLPQPSEGQCYSN' A
#
# COMPACT_ATOMS: atom_id res chain seq x y z
N MET A 1 0.48 10.28 9.63
CA MET A 1 0.24 8.90 9.15
C MET A 1 1.38 8.56 8.21
N THR A 2 2.47 8.04 8.78
CA THR A 2 3.63 7.53 8.04
C THR A 2 3.24 6.23 7.34
N LEU A 3 3.78 5.99 6.14
CA LEU A 3 3.47 4.82 5.31
C LEU A 3 4.10 3.57 5.95
N THR A 4 3.51 3.04 7.03
CA THR A 4 3.99 1.80 7.65
C THR A 4 3.62 0.59 6.80
N ARG A 5 4.45 -0.45 6.94
CA ARG A 5 4.59 -1.64 6.10
C ARG A 5 3.31 -2.49 6.03
N TRP A 6 2.79 -2.73 4.82
CA TRP A 6 1.63 -3.61 4.57
C TRP A 6 2.10 -5.00 4.13
N THR A 7 2.37 -5.92 5.06
CA THR A 7 2.75 -7.29 4.66
C THR A 7 1.53 -8.09 4.20
N GLY A 8 1.61 -8.71 3.02
CA GLY A 8 0.83 -9.90 2.67
C GLY A 8 -0.21 -9.76 1.57
N MET A 9 -0.72 -8.55 1.29
CA MET A 9 -1.79 -8.38 0.29
C MET A 9 -1.55 -7.23 -0.70
N ILE A 10 -0.85 -6.17 -0.29
CA ILE A 10 -0.62 -4.97 -1.13
C ILE A 10 0.86 -4.79 -1.45
N ILE A 11 1.73 -5.16 -0.51
CA ILE A 11 3.17 -5.02 -0.62
C ILE A 11 3.79 -6.40 -0.40
N GLY A 12 4.60 -6.85 -1.36
CA GLY A 12 5.38 -8.08 -1.27
C GLY A 12 6.35 -8.06 -0.08
N SER A 13 6.97 -9.21 0.21
CA SER A 13 7.91 -9.36 1.34
C SER A 13 9.10 -8.39 1.32
N ASN A 14 9.40 -7.81 0.15
CA ASN A 14 10.49 -6.87 -0.12
C ASN A 14 10.08 -5.38 -0.12
N GLY A 15 8.84 -5.04 0.23
CA GLY A 15 8.42 -3.63 0.22
C GLY A 15 7.93 -3.12 -1.14
N VAL A 16 7.84 -3.98 -2.16
CA VAL A 16 7.32 -3.62 -3.48
C VAL A 16 5.81 -3.80 -3.53
N VAL A 17 5.09 -2.78 -3.99
CA VAL A 17 3.65 -2.83 -4.22
C VAL A 17 3.35 -3.80 -5.37
N ASP A 18 2.43 -4.74 -5.19
CA ASP A 18 1.87 -5.52 -6.33
C ASP A 18 0.86 -4.62 -7.07
N PRO A 19 1.11 -4.23 -8.34
CA PRO A 19 0.19 -3.37 -9.09
C PRO A 19 -1.21 -3.98 -9.24
N ARG A 20 -1.35 -5.32 -9.17
CA ARG A 20 -2.63 -6.01 -9.30
C ARG A 20 -3.48 -5.91 -8.03
N ALA A 21 -2.86 -5.68 -6.88
CA ALA A 21 -3.54 -5.55 -5.59
C ALA A 21 -4.13 -4.15 -5.38
N ILE A 22 -3.69 -3.16 -6.15
CA ILE A 22 -4.18 -1.78 -6.08
C ILE A 22 -5.01 -1.48 -7.33
N SER A 23 -6.30 -1.20 -7.17
CA SER A 23 -7.21 -1.04 -8.31
C SER A 23 -6.79 0.09 -9.26
N VAL A 24 -6.32 1.23 -8.73
CA VAL A 24 -5.83 2.36 -9.53
C VAL A 24 -4.58 2.01 -10.36
N LEU A 25 -3.74 1.08 -9.88
CA LEU A 25 -2.56 0.61 -10.64
C LEU A 25 -2.95 -0.51 -11.62
N ALA A 26 -3.83 -1.42 -11.23
CA ALA A 26 -4.29 -2.53 -12.08
C ALA A 26 -5.07 -2.05 -13.31
N LYS A 27 -5.77 -0.91 -13.20
CA LYS A 27 -6.59 -0.31 -14.26
C LYS A 27 -6.16 1.13 -14.51
N TRP A 28 -4.85 1.35 -14.65
CA TRP A 28 -4.29 2.69 -14.85
C TRP A 28 -4.99 3.44 -16.00
N GLN A 29 -5.32 4.70 -15.76
CA GLN A 29 -5.85 5.62 -16.76
C GLN A 29 -4.96 6.87 -16.80
N ASP A 30 -4.83 7.49 -17.96
CA ASP A 30 -3.99 8.69 -18.13
C ASP A 30 -4.48 9.90 -17.31
N SER A 31 -5.75 9.87 -16.90
CA SER A 31 -6.35 10.88 -16.01
C SER A 31 -5.94 10.70 -14.54
N TYR A 32 -5.37 9.55 -14.16
CA TYR A 32 -4.95 9.28 -12.80
C TYR A 32 -3.66 10.02 -12.47
N SER A 33 -3.56 10.46 -11.22
CA SER A 33 -2.40 11.18 -10.70
C SER A 33 -1.85 10.47 -9.48
N ILE A 34 -0.64 10.85 -9.08
CA ILE A 34 -0.01 10.37 -7.83
C ILE A 34 -0.94 10.59 -6.63
N LYS A 35 -1.72 11.67 -6.63
CA LYS A 35 -2.73 11.95 -5.60
C LYS A 35 -3.77 10.83 -5.50
N VAL A 36 -4.26 10.31 -6.64
CA VAL A 36 -5.24 9.22 -6.67
C VAL A 36 -4.62 7.93 -6.11
N VAL A 37 -3.37 7.64 -6.48
CA VAL A 37 -2.63 6.47 -5.98
C VAL A 37 -2.48 6.53 -4.45
N LEU A 38 -2.06 7.67 -3.90
CA LEU A 38 -1.88 7.83 -2.46
C LEU A 38 -3.20 7.77 -1.68
N GLN A 39 -4.29 8.27 -2.27
CA GLN A 39 -5.63 8.19 -1.66
C GLN A 39 -6.16 6.76 -1.62
N ASP A 40 -6.01 6.01 -2.71
CA ASP A 40 -6.43 4.61 -2.78
C ASP A 40 -5.61 3.76 -1.80
N LEU A 41 -4.29 3.98 -1.75
CA LEU A 41 -3.42 3.33 -0.78
C LEU A 41 -3.88 3.61 0.65
N ARG A 42 -4.17 4.86 1.01
CA ARG A 42 -4.72 5.24 2.34
C ARG A 42 -6.06 4.56 2.62
N CYS A 43 -6.95 4.44 1.63
CA CYS A 43 -8.22 3.76 1.79
C CYS A 43 -8.01 2.28 2.12
N LEU A 44 -7.12 1.62 1.39
CA LEU A 44 -6.75 0.23 1.62
C LEU A 44 -6.16 0.03 3.02
N MET A 45 -5.40 0.99 3.56
CA MET A 45 -4.90 0.94 4.95
C MET A 45 -6.02 0.83 6.00
N MET A 46 -7.16 1.45 5.71
CA MET A 46 -8.32 1.49 6.61
C MET A 46 -9.31 0.35 6.37
N SER A 47 -9.06 -0.52 5.38
CA SER A 47 -9.92 -1.67 5.11
C SER A 47 -9.90 -2.68 6.26
N LYS A 48 -11.00 -3.41 6.44
CA LYS A 48 -11.15 -4.39 7.54
C LYS A 48 -10.10 -5.50 7.51
N GLU A 49 -9.64 -5.87 6.32
CA GLU A 49 -8.60 -6.88 6.11
C GLU A 49 -7.23 -6.39 6.60
N ASN A 50 -6.96 -5.10 6.44
CA ASN A 50 -5.65 -4.51 6.69
C ASN A 50 -5.52 -3.84 8.06
N LEU A 51 -6.59 -3.28 8.61
CA LEU A 51 -6.54 -2.52 9.87
C LEU A 51 -6.14 -3.38 11.09
N LYS A 52 -6.32 -4.71 11.01
CA LYS A 52 -6.00 -5.65 12.09
C LYS A 52 -4.62 -6.31 11.92
N LEU A 53 -3.90 -6.03 10.83
CA LEU A 53 -2.61 -6.65 10.59
C LEU A 53 -1.57 -6.11 11.56
N PRO A 54 -0.75 -6.98 12.17
CA PRO A 54 0.36 -6.54 13.00
C PRO A 54 1.32 -5.69 12.16
N GLN A 55 1.68 -4.52 12.68
CA GLN A 55 2.65 -3.63 12.05
C GLN A 55 4.07 -3.96 12.54
N PRO A 56 5.10 -3.72 11.72
CA PRO A 56 6.49 -3.72 12.21
C PRO A 56 6.70 -2.64 13.28
N SER A 57 7.86 -2.67 13.94
CA SER A 57 8.27 -1.56 14.80
C SER A 57 8.34 -0.26 13.99
N GLU A 58 7.85 0.83 14.58
CA GLU A 58 7.92 2.14 13.99
C GLU A 58 9.37 2.52 13.62
N GLY A 59 9.56 3.18 12.48
CA GLY A 59 10.88 3.55 11.98
C GLY A 59 11.64 2.46 11.22
N GLN A 60 11.10 1.25 11.06
CA GLN A 60 11.69 0.24 10.18
C GLN A 60 11.54 0.61 8.70
N CYS A 61 12.67 0.54 7.97
CA CYS A 61 12.73 0.69 6.52
C CYS A 61 13.24 -0.60 5.86
N TYR A 62 12.85 -0.82 4.60
CA TYR A 62 13.43 -1.87 3.78
C TYR A 62 14.83 -1.45 3.30
N SER A 63 15.75 -2.42 3.21
CA SER A 63 17.02 -2.25 2.49
C SER A 63 16.76 -2.28 0.98
N ASN A 64 17.49 -1.46 0.22
CA ASN A 64 17.45 -1.45 -1.25
C ASN A 64 18.20 -2.62 -1.87
#